data_AF-A0A971UEU0-F1
#
_entry.id   AF-A0A971UEU0-F1
#
_cell.length_a   1.000
_cell.length_b   1.000
_cell.length_c   1.000
_cell.angle_alpha   90.00
_cell.angle_beta   90.00
_cell.angle_gamma   90.00
#
_symmetry.space_group_name_H-M   'P 1'
#
loop_
_entity.id
_entity.type
_entity.pdbx_description
1 polymer ?
#
loop_
_entity_poly.entity_id
_entity_poly.type
_entity_poly.pdbx_seq_one_letter_code
_entity_poly.pdbx_strand_id
1 'polypeptide(L)'
;MNIMVFEHIEQLQAEYTDKYVVVDGDRPELRRFQGMTGLVKTVNMSGRALVQFDGFNNIGWHDIDIDYLKVVDKPLSQEEPPKPPHGTAVPPAAENPPAADS
;
A
#
# COMPACT_ATOMS: atom_id res chain seq x y z
N MET A 1 25.67 -16.41 3.64
CA MET A 1 25.32 -15.33 4.60
C MET A 1 24.18 -14.51 4.02
N ASN A 2 22.91 -14.87 4.26
CA ASN A 2 21.76 -14.05 3.84
C ASN A 2 20.54 -14.10 4.79
N ILE A 3 20.70 -14.64 6.00
CA ILE A 3 19.65 -14.65 7.03
C ILE A 3 19.21 -13.20 7.37
N MET A 4 20.17 -12.27 7.37
CA MET A 4 19.96 -10.84 7.69
C MET A 4 18.94 -10.10 6.80
N VAL A 5 18.75 -10.50 5.53
CA VAL A 5 17.91 -9.75 4.60
C VAL A 5 16.43 -10.07 4.80
N PHE A 6 16.10 -11.33 5.06
CA PHE A 6 14.72 -11.74 5.32
C PHE A 6 14.23 -11.20 6.66
N GLU A 7 15.04 -11.30 7.72
CA GLU A 7 14.72 -10.73 9.02
C GLU A 7 14.52 -9.21 8.95
N HIS A 8 15.32 -8.53 8.13
CA HIS A 8 15.17 -7.09 7.91
C HIS A 8 13.86 -6.75 7.19
N ILE A 9 13.49 -7.50 6.14
CA ILE A 9 12.22 -7.28 5.42
C ILE A 9 11.02 -7.55 6.34
N GLU A 10 11.07 -8.59 7.16
CA GLU A 10 10.00 -8.89 8.12
C GLU A 10 9.85 -7.79 9.18
N GLN A 11 10.97 -7.25 9.69
CA GLN A 11 10.96 -6.11 10.61
C GLN A 11 10.36 -4.87 9.95
N LEU A 12 10.79 -4.54 8.73
CA LEU A 12 10.25 -3.43 7.97
C LEU A 12 8.74 -3.62 7.71
N GLN A 13 8.31 -4.83 7.38
CA GLN A 13 6.90 -5.12 7.20
C GLN A 13 6.12 -4.91 8.51
N ALA A 14 6.63 -5.39 9.64
CA ALA A 14 5.98 -5.20 10.94
C ALA A 14 5.96 -3.72 11.41
N GLU A 15 7.00 -2.96 11.10
CA GLU A 15 7.15 -1.57 11.53
C GLU A 15 6.32 -0.61 10.69
N TYR A 16 6.24 -0.84 9.37
CA TYR A 16 5.62 0.08 8.43
C TYR A 16 4.19 -0.30 8.01
N THR A 17 3.79 -1.58 8.08
CA THR A 17 2.42 -1.96 7.66
C THR A 17 1.36 -1.26 8.49
N ASP A 18 0.29 -0.80 7.82
CA ASP A 18 -0.81 -0.03 8.40
C ASP A 18 -0.38 1.30 9.08
N LYS A 19 0.83 1.80 8.78
CA LYS A 19 1.28 3.12 9.22
C LYS A 19 0.95 4.19 8.20
N TYR A 20 0.67 5.38 8.72
CA TYR A 20 0.64 6.59 7.93
C TYR A 20 2.06 7.10 7.71
N VAL A 21 2.34 7.48 6.47
CA VAL A 21 3.65 7.98 6.06
C VAL A 21 3.50 9.24 5.23
N VAL A 22 4.49 10.11 5.31
CA VAL A 22 4.66 11.22 4.37
C VAL A 22 5.93 10.98 3.56
N VAL A 23 5.91 11.39 2.29
CA VAL A 23 7.09 11.26 1.43
C VAL A 23 8.06 12.41 1.64
N ASP A 24 9.33 12.15 1.33
CA ASP A 24 10.31 13.22 1.17
C ASP A 24 10.18 13.92 -0.20
N GLY A 25 9.88 15.22 -0.18
CA GLY A 25 9.68 16.05 -1.37
C GLY A 25 10.96 16.47 -2.09
N ASP A 26 12.13 16.12 -1.56
CA ASP A 26 13.42 16.41 -2.21
C ASP A 26 13.60 15.62 -3.52
N ARG A 27 12.86 14.52 -3.69
CA ARG A 27 12.87 13.73 -4.94
C ARG A 27 11.84 14.26 -5.93
N PRO A 28 12.23 14.56 -7.20
CA PRO A 28 11.31 15.08 -8.20
C PRO A 28 10.13 14.13 -8.49
N GLU A 29 10.36 12.81 -8.39
CA GLU A 29 9.34 11.77 -8.57
C GLU A 29 8.31 11.73 -7.43
N LEU A 30 8.72 12.10 -6.21
CA LEU A 30 7.88 12.08 -5.01
C LEU A 30 7.22 13.43 -4.73
N ARG A 31 7.68 14.52 -5.35
CA ARG A 31 7.09 15.87 -5.20
C ARG A 31 5.58 15.92 -5.40
N ARG A 32 5.02 15.08 -6.27
CA ARG A 32 3.57 15.00 -6.49
C ARG A 32 2.78 14.55 -5.26
N PHE A 33 3.44 13.83 -4.35
CA PHE A 33 2.87 13.35 -3.09
C PHE A 33 3.29 14.22 -1.89
N GLN A 34 4.08 15.27 -2.12
CA GLN A 34 4.54 16.17 -1.07
C GLN A 34 3.32 16.84 -0.40
N GLY A 35 3.25 16.72 0.93
CA GLY A 35 2.12 17.24 1.72
C GLY A 35 0.89 16.33 1.75
N MET A 36 0.91 15.18 1.07
CA MET A 36 -0.12 14.14 1.21
C MET A 36 0.29 13.11 2.26
N THR A 37 -0.70 12.52 2.93
CA THR A 37 -0.48 11.36 3.79
C THR A 37 -0.75 10.10 2.98
N GLY A 38 0.23 9.20 2.92
CA GLY A 38 0.06 7.86 2.37
C GLY A 38 -0.20 6.84 3.48
N LEU A 39 -0.90 5.76 3.16
CA LEU A 39 -1.09 4.60 4.03
C LEU A 39 -0.29 3.42 3.47
N VAL A 40 0.66 2.90 4.25
CA VAL A 40 1.42 1.72 3.86
C VAL A 40 0.52 0.49 3.95
N LYS A 41 0.36 -0.22 2.83
CA LYS A 41 -0.40 -1.46 2.78
C LYS A 41 0.45 -2.69 3.09
N THR A 42 1.70 -2.69 2.63
CA THR A 42 2.63 -3.80 2.83
C THR A 42 4.04 -3.35 2.43
N VAL A 43 5.04 -4.15 2.77
CA VAL A 43 6.41 -4.05 2.26
C VAL A 43 6.68 -5.27 1.39
N ASN A 44 7.16 -5.06 0.16
CA ASN A 44 7.44 -6.13 -0.77
C ASN A 44 8.81 -6.81 -0.48
N MET A 45 9.08 -7.92 -1.16
CA MET A 45 10.33 -8.67 -0.99
C MET A 45 11.59 -7.93 -1.49
N SER A 46 11.43 -6.76 -2.11
CA SER A 46 12.55 -5.85 -2.44
C SER A 46 12.82 -4.83 -1.34
N GLY A 47 12.09 -4.86 -0.21
CA GLY A 47 12.22 -3.89 0.88
C GLY A 47 11.53 -2.55 0.61
N ARG A 48 10.71 -2.43 -0.45
CA ARG A 48 9.96 -1.21 -0.75
C ARG A 48 8.57 -1.27 -0.15
N ALA A 49 8.13 -0.16 0.44
CA ALA A 49 6.79 -0.01 0.99
C ALA A 49 5.80 0.31 -0.14
N LEU A 50 4.70 -0.45 -0.18
CA LEU A 50 3.57 -0.18 -1.04
C LEU A 50 2.66 0.83 -0.34
N VAL A 51 2.76 2.09 -0.76
CA VAL A 51 2.03 3.21 -0.17
C VAL A 51 0.82 3.51 -1.03
N GLN A 52 -0.36 3.52 -0.39
CA GLN A 52 -1.60 4.00 -0.97
C GLN A 52 -1.72 5.49 -0.71
N PHE A 53 -1.87 6.28 -1.77
CA PHE A 53 -2.25 7.69 -1.65
C PHE A 53 -3.70 7.85 -2.09
N ASP A 54 -4.47 8.60 -1.30
CA ASP A 54 -5.82 9.01 -1.66
C ASP A 54 -5.78 10.48 -2.07
N GLY A 55 -5.63 10.70 -3.38
CA GLY A 55 -5.53 12.03 -3.97
C GLY A 55 -6.40 12.10 -5.22
N PHE A 56 -7.17 13.19 -5.34
CA PHE A 56 -7.93 13.51 -6.57
C PHE A 56 -8.96 12.44 -7.00
N ASN A 57 -9.65 11.79 -6.06
CA ASN A 57 -10.62 10.70 -6.32
C ASN A 57 -10.01 9.48 -7.04
N ASN A 58 -8.68 9.30 -6.98
CA ASN A 58 -8.01 8.15 -7.54
C ASN A 58 -7.14 7.48 -6.48
N ILE A 59 -7.46 6.23 -6.18
CA ILE A 59 -6.70 5.41 -5.25
C ILE A 59 -5.54 4.78 -6.02
N GLY A 60 -4.34 5.33 -5.84
CA GLY A 60 -3.11 4.83 -6.44
C GLY A 60 -2.23 4.10 -5.42
N TRP A 61 -1.63 2.97 -5.83
CA TRP A 61 -0.62 2.27 -5.05
C TRP A 61 0.76 2.49 -5.69
N HIS A 62 1.73 2.84 -4.86
CA HIS A 62 3.08 3.18 -5.31
C HIS A 62 4.11 2.48 -4.44
N ASP A 63 5.06 1.79 -5.07
CA ASP A 63 6.23 1.26 -4.38
C ASP A 63 7.24 2.40 -4.14
N ILE A 64 7.47 2.72 -2.87
CA ILE A 64 8.37 3.78 -2.44
C ILE A 64 9.45 3.16 -1.53
N ASP A 65 10.67 3.64 -1.69
CA ASP A 65 11.76 3.25 -0.81
C ASP A 65 11.50 3.74 0.61
N ILE A 66 11.75 2.88 1.59
CA ILE A 66 11.49 3.18 3.00
C ILE A 66 12.34 4.35 3.49
N ASP A 67 13.54 4.52 2.92
CA ASP A 67 14.43 5.65 3.21
C ASP A 67 13.81 7.02 2.87
N TYR A 68 12.81 7.07 1.98
CA TYR A 68 12.11 8.29 1.60
C TYR A 68 10.74 8.45 2.28
N LEU A 69 10.42 7.58 3.24
CA LEU A 69 9.17 7.59 3.99
C LEU A 69 9.42 8.00 5.44
N LYS A 70 8.59 8.92 5.92
CA LYS A 70 8.57 9.34 7.32
C LYS A 70 7.26 8.91 7.94
N VAL A 71 7.31 7.99 8.91
CA VAL A 71 6.14 7.53 9.66
C VAL A 71 5.59 8.67 10.50
N VAL A 72 4.27 8.86 10.46
CA VAL A 72 3.55 9.88 11.22
C VAL A 72 2.46 9.22 12.06
N ASP A 73 2.34 9.61 13.33
CA ASP A 73 1.37 9.02 14.27
C ASP A 73 -0.07 9.43 13.98
N LYS A 74 -0.25 10.59 13.33
CA LYS A 74 -1.57 11.14 13.04
C LYS A 74 -1.67 11.39 11.53
N PRO A 75 -2.68 10.83 10.84
CA PRO A 75 -2.95 11.28 9.49
C PRO A 75 -3.19 12.79 9.53
N LEU A 76 -2.58 13.54 8.63
CA LEU A 76 -2.92 14.95 8.42
C LEU A 76 -4.34 14.98 7.83
N SER A 77 -5.33 14.83 8.72
CA SER A 77 -6.77 14.93 8.53
C SER A 77 -7.23 14.83 7.06
N GLN A 78 -7.16 13.64 6.48
CA GLN A 78 -8.05 13.26 5.39
C GLN A 78 -9.16 12.44 6.02
N GLU A 79 -10.39 12.94 5.94
CA GLU A 79 -11.61 12.24 6.35
C GLU A 79 -11.55 10.80 5.83
N GLU A 80 -11.69 9.84 6.75
CA GLU A 80 -11.58 8.41 6.48
C GLU A 80 -12.48 7.99 5.31
N PRO A 81 -11.94 7.47 4.20
CA PRO A 81 -12.71 6.55 3.37
C PRO A 81 -12.83 5.24 4.15
N PRO A 82 -14.00 4.58 4.11
CA PRO A 82 -14.25 3.38 4.88
C PRO A 82 -13.23 2.29 4.52
N LYS A 83 -12.64 1.70 5.57
CA LYS A 83 -11.80 0.51 5.53
C LYS A 83 -12.41 -0.51 4.56
N PRO A 84 -11.78 -0.86 3.42
CA PRO A 84 -12.26 -2.01 2.67
C PRO A 84 -12.11 -3.22 3.61
N PRO A 85 -13.15 -4.05 3.73
CA PRO A 85 -13.10 -5.20 4.61
C PRO A 85 -11.96 -6.10 4.13
N HIS A 86 -11.05 -6.37 5.04
CA HIS A 86 -10.10 -7.46 4.89
C HIS A 86 -10.95 -8.75 4.83
N GLY A 87 -11.03 -9.35 3.65
CA GLY A 87 -11.65 -10.67 3.47
C GLY A 87 -12.79 -10.72 2.46
N THR A 88 -12.43 -10.88 1.19
CA THR A 88 -13.03 -11.87 0.29
C THR A 88 -11.92 -12.26 -0.68
N ALA A 89 -11.18 -13.33 -0.37
CA ALA A 89 -11.38 -14.60 -1.07
C ALA A 89 -11.97 -14.39 -2.47
N VAL A 90 -11.11 -14.51 -3.48
CA VAL A 90 -11.53 -14.69 -4.87
C VAL A 90 -12.57 -15.81 -4.88
N PRO A 91 -13.85 -15.58 -5.21
CA PRO A 91 -14.68 -16.69 -5.62
C PRO A 91 -14.17 -17.11 -7.00
N PRO A 92 -13.72 -18.37 -7.20
CA PRO A 92 -13.58 -18.86 -8.56
C PRO A 92 -14.95 -18.75 -9.23
N ALA A 93 -14.96 -18.17 -10.43
CA ALA A 93 -16.14 -18.03 -11.26
C ALA A 93 -16.84 -19.38 -11.39
N ALA A 94 -17.99 -19.51 -10.72
CA ALA A 94 -18.92 -20.60 -10.95
C ALA A 94 -19.84 -20.20 -12.11
N GLU A 95 -19.72 -20.98 -13.17
CA GLU A 95 -20.82 -21.54 -13.94
C GLU A 95 -21.63 -20.61 -14.84
N ASN A 96 -21.60 -20.92 -16.13
CA ASN A 96 -22.68 -20.59 -17.04
C ASN A 96 -23.16 -21.90 -17.66
N PRO A 97 -24.38 -22.39 -17.37
CA PRO A 97 -25.12 -23.29 -18.25
C PRO A 97 -26.37 -22.57 -18.79
N PRO A 98 -27.23 -23.22 -19.60
CA PRO A 98 -27.00 -24.12 -20.73
C PRO A 98 -27.76 -23.60 -21.99
N ALA A 99 -27.59 -24.23 -23.16
CA ALA A 99 -28.68 -24.34 -24.15
C ALA A 99 -28.36 -25.40 -25.22
N ALA A 100 -29.09 -26.51 -25.17
CA ALA A 100 -29.49 -27.24 -26.35
C ALA A 100 -30.71 -26.53 -26.96
N ASP A 101 -30.79 -26.42 -28.28
CA ASP A 101 -32.07 -26.39 -29.01
C ASP A 101 -31.88 -26.81 -30.48
N SER A 102 -32.85 -27.62 -30.95
CA SER A 102 -33.19 -28.04 -32.33
C SER A 102 -32.31 -29.05 -33.07
#